data_AF-A0AAV3R6H9-F1
#
_entry.id   AF-A0AAV3R6H9-F1
#
_cell.length_a   1.000
_cell.length_b   1.000
_cell.length_c   1.000
_cell.angle_alpha   90.00
_cell.angle_beta   90.00
_cell.angle_gamma   90.00
#
_symmetry.space_group_name_H-M   'P 1'
#
loop_
_entity.id
_entity.type
_entity.pdbx_description
1 polymer ?
#
loop_
_entity_poly.entity_id
_entity_poly.type
_entity_poly.pdbx_seq_one_letter_code
_entity_poly.pdbx_strand_id
1 'polypeptide(L)'
;MSDEKTLTKIPHFDGHYDHWSELMENLLKAKGLWSMIERGFVDPLDNTLLNDHQRELLEESRVKDHQVKHYMFQAIDRIVFEQIMDRSTSKIVWDALKKKYGGNAKVKRSLCNTLRREFEVLDMKKGRLLMSTSQEY
;
A
#
# COMPACT_ATOMS: atom_id res chain seq x y z
N MET A 1 -23.73 -10.87 -24.23
CA MET A 1 -22.99 -11.30 -23.04
C MET A 1 -21.64 -10.60 -23.04
N SER A 2 -21.64 -9.31 -22.75
CA SER A 2 -20.43 -8.48 -22.76
C SER A 2 -20.38 -7.68 -21.48
N ASP A 3 -20.56 -8.39 -20.37
CA ASP A 3 -20.51 -7.81 -19.05
C ASP A 3 -19.07 -7.79 -18.58
N GLU A 4 -18.62 -6.56 -18.31
CA GLU A 4 -17.75 -6.30 -17.19
C GLU A 4 -16.27 -6.72 -17.32
N LYS A 5 -15.65 -6.32 -18.42
CA LYS A 5 -14.26 -5.84 -18.31
C LYS A 5 -14.30 -4.47 -17.63
N THR A 6 -14.75 -4.41 -16.37
CA THR A 6 -14.45 -3.26 -15.51
C THR A 6 -12.97 -3.03 -15.66
N LEU A 7 -12.59 -1.91 -16.25
CA LEU A 7 -11.25 -1.36 -16.09
C LEU A 7 -11.10 -1.21 -14.58
N THR A 8 -10.55 -2.21 -13.91
CA THR A 8 -10.01 -2.07 -12.58
C THR A 8 -8.93 -1.01 -12.72
N LYS A 9 -9.32 0.24 -12.46
CA LYS A 9 -8.43 1.38 -12.49
C LYS A 9 -7.32 1.09 -11.50
N ILE A 10 -6.09 1.12 -11.97
CA ILE A 10 -4.93 0.88 -11.12
C ILE A 10 -4.93 1.98 -10.06
N PRO A 11 -4.94 1.63 -8.76
CA PRO A 11 -5.00 2.61 -7.70
C PRO A 11 -3.71 3.41 -7.70
N HIS A 12 -3.82 4.73 -7.86
CA HIS A 12 -2.67 5.61 -7.80
C HIS A 12 -2.26 5.82 -6.35
N PHE A 13 -0.96 5.81 -6.09
CA PHE A 13 -0.39 6.02 -4.77
C PHE A 13 -0.26 7.53 -4.50
N ASP A 14 -1.01 8.01 -3.51
CA ASP A 14 -1.09 9.42 -3.10
C ASP A 14 -0.40 9.69 -1.75
N GLY A 15 0.35 8.71 -1.23
CA GLY A 15 0.97 8.75 0.10
C GLY A 15 0.12 8.13 1.22
N HIS A 16 -1.16 7.82 0.98
CA HIS A 16 -2.00 7.07 1.92
C HIS A 16 -1.84 5.56 1.74
N TYR A 17 -0.76 5.02 2.31
CA TYR A 17 -0.42 3.61 2.16
C TYR A 17 -1.54 2.65 2.58
N ASP A 18 -2.20 2.85 3.72
CA ASP A 18 -3.25 1.93 4.18
C ASP A 18 -4.34 1.76 3.09
N HIS A 19 -4.88 2.89 2.61
CA HIS A 19 -5.95 2.89 1.61
C HIS A 19 -5.49 2.33 0.26
N TRP A 20 -4.32 2.79 -0.22
CA TRP A 20 -3.75 2.30 -1.47
C TRP A 20 -3.46 0.80 -1.40
N SER A 21 -2.93 0.31 -0.28
CA SER A 21 -2.54 -1.09 -0.10
C SER A 21 -3.75 -2.01 -0.13
N GLU A 22 -4.89 -1.63 0.46
CA GLU A 22 -6.14 -2.39 0.39
C GLU A 22 -6.66 -2.49 -1.07
N LEU A 23 -6.64 -1.38 -1.80
CA LEU A 23 -7.08 -1.35 -3.20
C LEU A 23 -6.15 -2.19 -4.10
N MET A 24 -4.85 -2.06 -3.90
CA MET A 24 -3.84 -2.76 -4.69
C MET A 24 -3.84 -4.26 -4.37
N GLU A 25 -3.99 -4.64 -3.11
CA GLU A 25 -4.14 -6.03 -2.69
C GLU A 25 -5.38 -6.68 -3.33
N ASN A 26 -6.53 -6.00 -3.31
CA ASN A 26 -7.74 -6.48 -3.97
C ASN A 26 -7.57 -6.65 -5.48
N LEU A 27 -6.89 -5.70 -6.15
CA LEU A 27 -6.57 -5.80 -7.57
C LEU A 27 -5.72 -7.05 -7.86
N LEU A 28 -4.66 -7.27 -7.08
CA LEU A 28 -3.75 -8.40 -7.26
C LEU A 28 -4.43 -9.73 -6.95
N LYS A 29 -5.31 -9.79 -5.94
CA LYS A 29 -6.12 -10.97 -5.62
C LYS A 29 -7.11 -11.30 -6.73
N ALA A 30 -7.81 -10.29 -7.27
CA ALA A 30 -8.72 -10.46 -8.40
C ALA A 30 -8.03 -10.97 -9.67
N LYS A 31 -6.73 -10.67 -9.83
CA LYS A 31 -5.88 -11.14 -10.93
C LYS A 31 -5.15 -12.46 -10.64
N GLY A 32 -5.28 -13.02 -9.43
CA GLY A 32 -4.55 -14.24 -9.02
C GLY A 32 -3.04 -14.04 -8.88
N LEU A 33 -2.57 -12.79 -8.75
CA LEU A 33 -1.15 -12.44 -8.70
C LEU A 33 -0.61 -12.25 -7.27
N TRP A 34 -1.50 -12.17 -6.28
CA TRP A 34 -1.15 -11.92 -4.87
C TRP A 34 -0.10 -12.89 -4.31
N SER A 35 -0.06 -14.12 -4.81
CA SER A 35 0.93 -15.12 -4.41
C SER A 35 2.37 -14.67 -4.63
N MET A 36 2.64 -13.78 -5.60
CA MET A 36 3.98 -13.25 -5.84
C MET A 36 4.43 -12.28 -4.74
N ILE A 37 3.50 -11.57 -4.11
CA ILE A 37 3.77 -10.67 -2.97
C ILE A 37 3.94 -11.47 -1.68
N GLU A 38 3.08 -12.46 -1.42
CA GLU A 38 3.16 -13.28 -0.20
C GLU A 38 4.40 -14.18 -0.20
N ARG A 39 4.52 -15.05 -1.21
CA ARG A 39 5.60 -16.04 -1.26
C ARG A 39 6.92 -15.39 -1.66
N GLY A 40 6.87 -14.37 -2.52
CA GLY A 40 8.04 -13.84 -3.18
C GLY A 40 8.45 -14.70 -4.36
N PHE A 41 9.00 -14.06 -5.39
CA PHE A 41 9.73 -14.75 -6.43
C PHE A 41 11.19 -14.84 -6.01
N VAL A 42 11.77 -16.03 -6.03
CA VAL A 42 13.21 -16.22 -5.87
C VAL A 42 13.69 -16.84 -7.16
N ASP A 43 14.52 -16.11 -7.89
CA ASP A 43 15.16 -16.64 -9.08
C ASP A 43 16.15 -17.73 -8.63
N PRO A 44 15.96 -19.00 -9.01
CA PRO A 44 16.91 -20.03 -8.68
C PRO A 44 18.21 -19.72 -9.43
N LEU A 45 19.33 -19.73 -8.70
CA LEU A 45 20.67 -19.54 -9.27
C LEU A 45 20.85 -20.46 -10.49
N ASP A 46 21.44 -19.90 -11.55
CA ASP A 46 21.67 -20.48 -12.90
C ASP A 46 22.20 -21.94 -12.92
N ASN A 47 22.73 -22.42 -11.80
CA ASN A 47 23.32 -23.75 -11.64
C ASN A 47 22.36 -24.85 -11.15
N THR A 48 21.05 -24.59 -11.09
CA THR A 48 20.08 -25.64 -10.75
C THR A 48 19.64 -26.40 -12.00
N LEU A 49 19.94 -27.71 -12.05
CA LEU A 49 19.42 -28.64 -13.06
C LEU A 49 17.91 -28.78 -12.88
N LEU A 50 17.15 -27.85 -13.45
CA LEU A 50 15.69 -27.85 -13.47
C LEU A 50 15.19 -28.72 -14.63
N ASN A 51 14.26 -29.62 -14.33
CA ASN A 51 13.51 -30.35 -15.36
C ASN A 51 12.67 -29.38 -16.21
N ASP A 52 12.31 -29.76 -17.44
CA ASP A 52 11.55 -28.91 -18.35
C ASP A 52 10.24 -28.38 -17.74
N HIS A 53 9.53 -29.23 -17.00
CA HIS A 53 8.32 -28.84 -16.26
C HIS A 53 8.60 -27.80 -15.15
N GLN A 54 9.76 -27.88 -14.49
CA GLN A 54 10.13 -26.92 -13.45
C GLN A 54 10.57 -25.58 -14.04
N ARG A 55 11.18 -25.60 -15.24
CA ARG A 55 11.51 -24.38 -15.99
C ARG A 55 10.26 -23.64 -16.43
N GLU A 56 9.26 -24.36 -16.93
CA GLU A 56 7.98 -23.75 -17.34
C GLU A 56 7.28 -23.05 -16.17
N LEU A 57 7.20 -23.71 -15.00
CA LEU A 57 6.64 -23.12 -13.77
C LEU A 57 7.43 -21.90 -13.28
N LEU A 58 8.76 -21.91 -13.45
CA LEU A 58 9.62 -20.78 -13.12
C LEU A 58 9.33 -19.58 -14.03
N GLU A 59 9.25 -19.83 -15.33
CA GLU A 59 8.94 -18.82 -16.34
C GLU A 59 7.56 -18.20 -16.11
N GLU A 60 6.54 -19.01 -15.81
CA GLU A 60 5.23 -18.50 -15.42
C GLU A 60 5.30 -17.59 -14.18
N SER A 61 6.07 -18.00 -13.18
CA SER A 61 6.24 -17.22 -11.95
C SER A 61 6.99 -15.91 -12.23
N ARG A 62 8.00 -15.94 -13.10
CA ARG A 62 8.75 -14.76 -13.56
C ARG A 62 7.85 -13.79 -14.31
N VAL A 63 6.97 -14.29 -15.18
CA VAL A 63 5.98 -13.47 -15.90
C VAL A 63 5.00 -12.84 -14.92
N LYS A 64 4.50 -13.61 -13.94
CA LYS A 64 3.61 -13.08 -12.89
C LYS A 64 4.29 -12.00 -12.05
N ASP A 65 5.55 -12.18 -11.64
CA ASP A 65 6.31 -11.17 -10.90
C ASP A 65 6.46 -9.86 -11.70
N HIS A 66 6.79 -9.95 -12.99
CA HIS A 66 6.85 -8.80 -13.88
C HIS A 66 5.51 -8.09 -14.02
N GLN A 67 4.39 -8.83 -14.11
CA GLN A 67 3.05 -8.23 -14.15
C GLN A 67 2.75 -7.45 -12.88
N VAL A 68 3.06 -8.00 -11.70
CA VAL A 68 2.87 -7.29 -10.43
C VAL A 68 3.71 -6.02 -10.39
N LYS A 69 4.99 -6.10 -10.77
CA LYS A 69 5.87 -4.92 -10.85
C LYS A 69 5.32 -3.85 -11.79
N HIS A 70 4.80 -4.26 -12.94
CA HIS A 70 4.17 -3.36 -13.90
C HIS A 70 3.00 -2.59 -13.27
N TYR A 71 2.08 -3.30 -12.59
CA TYR A 71 0.98 -2.65 -11.89
C TYR A 71 1.47 -1.69 -10.80
N MET A 72 2.47 -2.09 -10.02
CA MET A 72 3.04 -1.27 -8.96
C MET A 72 3.70 0.00 -9.51
N PHE A 73 4.43 -0.10 -10.62
CA PHE A 73 5.08 1.05 -11.25
C PHE A 73 4.09 2.00 -11.92
N GLN A 74 2.94 1.51 -12.40
CA GLN A 74 1.85 2.36 -12.87
C GLN A 74 1.09 3.03 -11.71
N ALA A 75 1.06 2.39 -10.55
CA ALA A 75 0.42 2.93 -9.36
C ALA A 75 1.23 4.07 -8.73
N ILE A 76 2.56 4.04 -8.78
CA ILE A 76 3.43 5.03 -8.11
C ILE A 76 3.92 6.11 -9.07
N ASP A 77 4.21 7.30 -8.53
CA ASP A 77 4.83 8.39 -9.28
C ASP A 77 6.35 8.21 -9.40
N ARG A 78 6.99 9.04 -10.24
CA ARG A 78 8.44 8.99 -10.48
C ARG A 78 9.23 9.22 -9.18
N ILE A 79 8.75 10.09 -8.30
CA ILE A 79 9.46 10.43 -7.05
C ILE A 79 9.50 9.22 -6.12
N VAL A 80 8.37 8.54 -5.93
CA VAL A 80 8.32 7.32 -5.12
C VAL A 80 9.10 6.18 -5.79
N PHE A 81 9.03 6.06 -7.12
CA PHE A 81 9.81 5.07 -7.87
C PHE A 81 11.32 5.23 -7.65
N GLU A 82 11.87 6.44 -7.75
CA GLU A 82 13.29 6.72 -7.58
C GLU A 82 13.79 6.42 -6.15
N GLN A 83 12.90 6.47 -5.16
CA GLN A 83 13.23 6.21 -3.75
C GLN A 83 13.35 4.71 -3.41
N ILE A 84 12.88 3.81 -4.28
CA ILE A 84 12.99 2.36 -4.09
C ILE A 84 14.31 1.90 -4.70
N MET A 85 15.30 1.58 -3.86
CA MET A 85 16.64 1.23 -4.33
C MET A 85 16.72 -0.16 -4.97
N ASP A 86 16.13 -1.17 -4.32
CA ASP A 86 16.06 -2.54 -4.82
C ASP A 86 14.68 -2.83 -5.41
N ARG A 87 14.66 -3.28 -6.66
CA ARG A 87 13.45 -3.58 -7.45
C ARG A 87 13.56 -4.95 -8.12
N SER A 88 14.38 -5.85 -7.57
CA SER A 88 14.60 -7.18 -8.14
C SER A 88 13.28 -7.97 -8.24
N THR A 89 12.49 -8.00 -7.16
CA THR A 89 11.20 -8.72 -7.10
C THR A 89 10.03 -7.80 -6.74
N SER A 90 8.82 -8.18 -7.14
CA SER A 90 7.59 -7.45 -6.76
C SER A 90 7.41 -7.34 -5.24
N LYS A 91 7.75 -8.41 -4.51
CA LYS A 91 7.72 -8.45 -3.05
C LYS A 91 8.63 -7.40 -2.41
N ILE A 92 9.85 -7.24 -2.90
CA ILE A 92 10.78 -6.24 -2.34
C ILE A 92 10.26 -4.82 -2.56
N VAL A 93 9.68 -4.55 -3.74
CA VAL A 93 9.04 -3.26 -4.02
C VAL A 93 7.87 -3.02 -3.05
N TRP A 94 7.05 -4.03 -2.78
CA TRP A 94 5.91 -3.93 -1.86
C TRP A 94 6.35 -3.68 -0.42
N ASP A 95 7.34 -4.44 0.06
CA ASP A 95 7.89 -4.31 1.40
C ASP A 95 8.61 -2.96 1.59
N ALA A 96 9.27 -2.44 0.56
CA ALA A 96 9.89 -1.11 0.59
C ALA A 96 8.83 -0.01 0.75
N LEU A 97 7.72 -0.08 0.00
CA LEU A 97 6.58 0.84 0.15
C LEU A 97 5.94 0.72 1.54
N LYS A 98 5.73 -0.50 2.02
CA LYS A 98 5.19 -0.79 3.36
C LYS A 98 6.07 -0.22 4.46
N LYS A 99 7.39 -0.44 4.38
CA LYS A 99 8.36 0.05 5.36
C LYS A 99 8.37 1.57 5.41
N LYS A 100 8.29 2.22 4.25
CA LYS A 100 8.39 3.68 4.15
C LYS A 100 7.10 4.40 4.54
N TYR A 101 5.94 3.85 4.19
CA TYR A 101 4.66 4.56 4.33
C TYR A 101 3.66 3.87 5.26
N GLY A 102 3.78 2.56 5.50
CA GLY A 102 2.85 1.77 6.32
C GLY A 102 2.96 2.00 7.85
N GLY A 103 4.02 2.63 8.34
CA GLY A 103 4.18 3.00 9.76
C GLY A 103 3.71 4.41 10.10
N ASN A 104 3.62 5.30 9.10
CA ASN A 104 3.43 6.73 9.34
C ASN A 104 1.94 7.11 9.44
N ALA A 105 1.04 6.37 8.80
CA ALA A 105 -0.39 6.70 8.76
C ALA A 105 -1.11 6.47 10.10
N LYS A 106 -0.79 5.37 10.81
CA LYS A 106 -1.40 5.04 12.10
C LYS A 106 -0.96 6.01 13.20
N VAL A 107 0.33 6.38 13.21
CA VAL A 107 0.92 7.38 14.13
C VAL A 107 0.42 8.80 13.81
N LYS A 108 0.33 9.17 12.51
CA LYS A 108 -0.23 10.46 12.11
C LYS A 108 -1.73 10.57 12.41
N ARG A 109 -2.53 9.51 12.21
CA ARG A 109 -3.95 9.49 12.60
C ARG A 109 -4.11 9.58 14.11
N SER A 110 -3.32 8.85 14.90
CA SER A 110 -3.39 8.96 16.36
C SER A 110 -3.03 10.37 16.82
N LEU A 111 -1.97 10.97 16.27
CA LEU A 111 -1.57 12.33 16.59
C LEU A 111 -2.66 13.34 16.21
N CYS A 112 -3.22 13.24 15.01
CA CYS A 112 -4.26 14.15 14.52
C CYS A 112 -5.57 14.02 15.34
N ASN A 113 -5.93 12.80 15.74
CA ASN A 113 -7.08 12.57 16.63
C ASN A 113 -6.83 13.07 18.06
N THR A 114 -5.60 12.95 18.58
CA THR A 114 -5.22 13.54 19.87
C THR A 114 -5.33 15.06 19.82
N LEU A 115 -4.76 15.71 18.80
CA LEU A 115 -4.85 17.16 18.63
C LEU A 115 -6.30 17.65 18.48
N ARG A 116 -7.15 16.90 17.76
CA ARG A 116 -8.59 17.23 17.64
C ARG A 116 -9.30 17.16 18.98
N ARG A 117 -9.04 16.11 19.78
CA ARG A 117 -9.60 15.98 21.14
C ARG A 117 -9.11 17.09 22.07
N GLU A 118 -7.84 17.47 22.00
CA GLU A 118 -7.29 18.58 22.78
C GLU A 118 -7.99 19.90 22.43
N PHE A 119 -8.24 20.14 21.15
CA PHE A 119 -8.98 21.32 20.70
C PHE A 119 -10.44 21.34 21.20
N GLU A 120 -11.18 20.24 21.06
CA GLU A 120 -12.55 20.12 21.57
C GLU A 120 -12.63 20.33 23.09
N VAL A 121 -11.68 19.77 23.85
CA VAL A 121 -11.62 19.94 25.31
C VAL A 121 -11.34 21.39 25.70
N LEU A 122 -10.45 22.07 24.98
CA LEU A 122 -10.15 23.50 25.20
C LEU A 122 -11.38 24.37 24.91
N ASP A 123 -12.09 24.10 23.81
CA ASP A 123 -13.29 24.83 23.43
C ASP A 123 -14.42 24.66 24.46
N MET A 124 -14.65 23.42 24.93
CA MET A 124 -15.61 23.15 26.01
C MET A 124 -15.24 23.84 27.33
N LYS A 125 -13.95 23.98 27.66
CA LYS A 125 -13.51 24.69 28.88
C LYS A 125 -13.71 26.19 28.75
N LYS A 126 -13.46 26.77 27.58
CA LYS A 126 -13.68 28.20 27.30
C LYS A 126 -15.17 28.56 27.33
N GLY A 127 -16.03 27.72 26.74
CA GLY A 127 -17.49 27.91 26.78
C GLY A 127 -18.07 27.87 28.19
N ARG A 128 -17.59 26.96 29.05
CA ARG A 128 -18.02 26.88 30.45
C ARG A 128 -17.63 28.11 31.29
N LEU A 129 -16.44 28.66 31.05
CA LEU A 129 -15.99 29.86 31.78
C LEU A 129 -16.84 31.10 31.44
N LEU A 130 -17.25 31.24 30.18
CA LEU A 130 -18.13 32.32 29.72
C LEU A 130 -19.54 32.22 30.29
N MET A 131 -20.03 31.00 30.53
CA MET A 131 -21.33 30.78 31.18
C MET A 131 -21.28 31.11 32.68
N SER A 132 -20.21 30.73 33.39
CA SER A 132 -20.07 31.06 34.82
C SER A 132 -19.94 32.56 35.06
N THR A 133 -19.24 33.31 34.19
CA THR A 133 -19.12 34.77 34.33
C THR A 133 -20.40 35.52 33.94
N SER A 134 -21.30 34.89 33.16
CA SER A 134 -22.60 35.48 32.79
C SER A 134 -23.69 35.23 33.82
N GLN A 135 -23.41 34.40 34.83
CA GLN A 135 -24.35 34.06 35.92
C GLN A 135 -24.05 34.82 37.22
N GLU A 136 -22.96 35.60 37.25
CA GLU A 136 -22.55 36.46 38.37
C GLU A 136 -22.88 37.95 38.16
N TYR A 137 -23.62 38.31 37.10
CA TYR A 137 -24.14 39.67 36.84
C TYR A 137 -25.67 39.70 36.81
#